data_AF-A0A927LT26-F1
#
_entry.id   AF-A0A927LT26-F1
#
_cell.length_a   1.000
_cell.length_b   1.000
_cell.length_c   1.000
_cell.angle_alpha   90.00
_cell.angle_beta   90.00
_cell.angle_gamma   90.00
#
_symmetry.space_group_name_H-M   'P 1'
#
loop_
_entity.id
_entity.type
_entity.pdbx_description
1 polymer ?
#
loop_
_entity_poly.entity_id
_entity_poly.type
_entity_poly.pdbx_seq_one_letter_code
_entity_poly.pdbx_strand_id
1 'polypeptide(L)'
;MAIIDVIKFNGIANRDWLVYRYPGDSFVYGSQLIVGEGQMAVFVKGGRALDFFSPGTYTLRSQNIPLLQSFINLPFGGRTPFSAEVFFINNTAKLDVLWGTSDPISLIDPKYGVRIRVRAFGQMGMRITNFRVFLTELIGAVGDAQVVKYDTVMGYFKGVTVTKVKTMIADLIINQKISVMEIAPKLEELSEKVHESLAGEFERFGIEMIDFNLSSINFPDEDFETINKLLGERAAFDIMGDSRYNAKRSFDVMEAAAGNEIGGGMAAAGMSFGFGAGSGLMSSSFSQTLAHSSVYSTSCQACGHMNEPGDKFCGNCGGKLSKEQIECYSCHMLIDENAKFCSNCGSSMLSKPCPSCQKVNKPGTKFCAECGTKLGG
;
A
#
# COMPACT_ATOMS: atom_id res chain seq x y z
N MET A 1 -39.35 -43.74 1.79
CA MET A 1 -38.07 -43.44 1.10
C MET A 1 -38.42 -42.96 -0.30
N ALA A 2 -37.98 -41.76 -0.69
CA ALA A 2 -38.25 -41.23 -2.02
C ALA A 2 -37.59 -42.15 -3.06
N ILE A 3 -38.36 -42.55 -4.07
CA ILE A 3 -37.93 -43.53 -5.09
C ILE A 3 -37.03 -42.87 -6.17
N ILE A 4 -36.89 -41.53 -6.14
CA ILE A 4 -36.11 -40.73 -7.09
C ILE A 4 -35.57 -39.50 -6.34
N ASP A 5 -34.25 -39.38 -6.22
CA ASP A 5 -33.63 -38.17 -5.68
C ASP A 5 -33.51 -37.09 -6.76
N VAL A 6 -33.77 -35.84 -6.39
CA VAL A 6 -33.58 -34.68 -7.26
C VAL A 6 -32.35 -33.91 -6.79
N ILE A 7 -31.30 -33.97 -7.61
CA ILE A 7 -30.04 -33.27 -7.41
C ILE A 7 -30.13 -31.95 -8.17
N LYS A 8 -30.18 -30.83 -7.43
CA LYS A 8 -30.28 -29.50 -8.02
C LYS A 8 -29.66 -28.45 -7.11
N PHE A 9 -29.23 -27.35 -7.71
CA PHE A 9 -28.78 -26.17 -6.98
C PHE A 9 -29.28 -24.90 -7.68
N ASN A 10 -30.10 -24.12 -6.96
CA ASN A 10 -30.73 -22.92 -7.52
C ASN A 10 -29.88 -21.64 -7.35
N GLY A 11 -28.63 -21.76 -6.92
CA GLY A 11 -27.82 -20.61 -6.49
C GLY A 11 -28.10 -20.19 -5.05
N ILE A 12 -27.44 -19.11 -4.62
CA ILE A 12 -27.71 -18.43 -3.35
C ILE A 12 -28.42 -17.09 -3.61
N ALA A 13 -28.84 -16.39 -2.55
CA ALA A 13 -29.60 -15.14 -2.65
C ALA A 13 -28.88 -14.05 -3.47
N ASN A 14 -27.55 -14.04 -3.45
CA ASN A 14 -26.72 -13.20 -4.30
C ASN A 14 -25.98 -14.04 -5.35
N ARG A 15 -25.44 -13.40 -6.39
CA ARG A 15 -24.66 -14.12 -7.42
C ARG A 15 -23.21 -14.39 -7.00
N ASP A 16 -22.90 -14.23 -5.71
CA ASP A 16 -21.55 -14.33 -5.17
C ASP A 16 -21.22 -15.75 -4.71
N TRP A 17 -21.24 -16.67 -5.66
CA TRP A 17 -20.86 -18.06 -5.46
C TRP A 17 -20.15 -18.59 -6.70
N LEU A 18 -19.17 -19.46 -6.48
CA LEU A 18 -18.35 -20.04 -7.53
C LEU A 18 -18.43 -21.56 -7.55
N VAL A 19 -18.43 -22.19 -6.37
CA VAL A 19 -18.62 -23.65 -6.22
C VAL A 19 -19.60 -23.93 -5.11
N TYR A 20 -20.44 -24.94 -5.30
CA TYR A 20 -21.31 -25.49 -4.27
C TYR A 20 -21.17 -27.02 -4.25
N ARG A 21 -20.91 -27.59 -3.06
CA ARG A 21 -20.95 -29.04 -2.85
C ARG A 21 -22.34 -29.48 -2.41
N TYR A 22 -22.96 -30.33 -3.20
CA TYR A 22 -24.24 -30.94 -2.86
C TYR A 22 -24.07 -31.88 -1.65
N PRO A 23 -24.99 -31.87 -0.66
CA PRO A 23 -24.81 -32.61 0.60
C PRO A 23 -25.02 -34.13 0.50
N GLY A 24 -25.57 -34.65 -0.60
CA GLY A 24 -25.74 -36.08 -0.81
C GLY A 24 -24.54 -36.70 -1.51
N ASP A 25 -24.17 -37.91 -1.11
CA ASP A 25 -23.03 -38.67 -1.65
C ASP A 25 -23.40 -40.07 -2.17
N SER A 26 -24.68 -40.46 -2.09
CA SER A 26 -25.22 -41.75 -2.51
C SER A 26 -26.45 -41.54 -3.38
N PHE A 27 -26.40 -42.06 -4.61
CA PHE A 27 -27.43 -41.85 -5.62
C PHE A 27 -27.86 -43.17 -6.25
N VAL A 28 -29.07 -43.21 -6.82
CA VAL A 28 -29.61 -44.37 -7.52
C VAL A 28 -29.79 -44.04 -9.00
N TYR A 29 -29.60 -45.01 -9.88
CA TYR A 29 -29.99 -44.86 -11.28
C TYR A 29 -31.48 -44.50 -11.39
N GLY A 30 -31.80 -43.50 -12.23
CA GLY A 30 -33.13 -42.93 -12.33
C GLY A 30 -33.33 -41.63 -11.55
N SER A 31 -32.43 -41.26 -10.63
CA SER A 31 -32.40 -39.93 -10.01
C SER A 31 -32.30 -38.83 -11.07
N GLN A 32 -32.87 -37.66 -10.79
CA GLN A 32 -32.84 -36.50 -11.69
C GLN A 32 -31.75 -35.52 -11.27
N LEU A 33 -30.89 -35.16 -12.21
CA LEU A 33 -29.94 -34.06 -12.09
C LEU A 33 -30.47 -32.87 -12.88
N ILE A 34 -30.64 -31.72 -12.21
CA ILE A 34 -31.06 -30.47 -12.83
C ILE A 34 -29.90 -29.47 -12.69
N VAL A 35 -29.36 -29.05 -13.83
CA VAL A 35 -28.28 -28.06 -13.92
C VAL A 35 -28.87 -26.78 -14.50
N GLY A 36 -28.77 -25.68 -13.76
CA GLY A 36 -29.26 -24.37 -14.20
C GLY A 36 -28.38 -23.76 -15.29
N GLU A 37 -28.89 -22.73 -15.97
CA GLU A 37 -28.07 -21.91 -16.87
C GLU A 37 -26.93 -21.22 -16.12
N GLY A 38 -25.76 -21.08 -16.78
CA GLY A 38 -24.57 -20.51 -16.15
C GLY A 38 -23.95 -21.41 -15.07
N GLN A 39 -24.35 -22.68 -15.02
CA GLN A 39 -23.81 -23.68 -14.11
C GLN A 39 -23.32 -24.92 -14.86
N MET A 40 -22.40 -25.63 -14.22
CA MET A 40 -21.98 -26.97 -14.58
C MET A 40 -22.09 -27.87 -13.35
N ALA A 41 -22.57 -29.10 -13.52
CA ALA A 41 -22.48 -30.11 -12.48
C ALA A 41 -21.34 -31.08 -12.77
N VAL A 42 -20.59 -31.45 -11.73
CA VAL A 42 -19.42 -32.32 -11.81
C VAL A 42 -19.54 -33.44 -10.79
N PHE A 43 -19.42 -34.69 -11.26
CA PHE A 43 -19.36 -35.86 -10.39
C PHE A 43 -17.90 -36.16 -10.04
N VAL A 44 -17.62 -36.29 -8.75
CA VAL A 44 -16.29 -36.57 -8.20
C VAL A 44 -16.35 -37.89 -7.43
N LYS A 45 -15.41 -38.79 -7.70
CA LYS A 45 -15.26 -40.05 -6.94
C LYS A 45 -13.80 -40.41 -6.76
N GLY A 46 -13.42 -40.81 -5.55
CA GLY A 46 -12.04 -41.17 -5.23
C GLY A 46 -11.03 -40.04 -5.50
N GLY A 47 -11.43 -38.79 -5.25
CA GLY A 47 -10.61 -37.61 -5.50
C GLY A 47 -10.44 -37.22 -6.97
N ARG A 48 -11.20 -37.83 -7.90
CA ARG A 48 -11.13 -37.52 -9.34
C ARG A 48 -12.46 -36.96 -9.81
N ALA A 49 -12.41 -35.82 -10.52
CA ALA A 49 -13.54 -35.35 -11.30
C ALA A 49 -13.73 -36.27 -12.52
N LEU A 50 -14.90 -36.86 -12.66
CA LEU A 50 -15.18 -37.90 -13.65
C LEU A 50 -16.07 -37.34 -14.76
N ASP A 51 -17.36 -37.14 -14.48
CA ASP A 51 -18.36 -36.76 -15.48
C ASP A 51 -18.86 -35.32 -15.28
N PHE A 52 -19.13 -34.61 -16.38
CA PHE A 52 -19.53 -33.21 -16.41
C PHE A 52 -20.88 -33.05 -17.13
N PHE A 53 -21.74 -32.19 -16.58
CA PHE A 53 -23.07 -31.92 -17.11
C PHE A 53 -23.25 -30.42 -17.33
N SER A 54 -23.57 -30.06 -18.57
CA SER A 54 -23.98 -28.71 -18.98
C SER A 54 -25.39 -28.36 -18.48
N PRO A 55 -25.86 -27.12 -18.66
CA PRO A 55 -27.24 -26.75 -18.32
C PRO A 55 -28.26 -27.69 -18.97
N GLY A 56 -29.22 -28.17 -18.18
CA GLY A 56 -30.21 -29.14 -18.63
C GLY A 56 -30.76 -30.03 -17.51
N THR A 57 -31.73 -30.87 -17.86
CA THR A 57 -32.29 -31.89 -16.97
C THR A 57 -31.90 -33.28 -17.46
N TYR A 58 -31.26 -34.05 -16.61
CA TYR A 58 -30.71 -35.37 -16.92
C TYR A 58 -31.28 -36.42 -15.97
N THR A 59 -31.74 -37.54 -16.52
CA THR A 59 -31.97 -38.75 -15.71
C THR A 59 -30.68 -39.54 -15.61
N LEU A 60 -30.16 -39.78 -14.42
CA LEU A 60 -28.89 -40.47 -14.23
C LEU A 60 -29.00 -41.93 -14.70
N ARG A 61 -28.15 -42.29 -15.67
CA ARG A 61 -28.09 -43.61 -16.32
C ARG A 61 -26.63 -43.94 -16.61
N SER A 62 -26.27 -45.20 -16.69
CA SER A 62 -24.87 -45.62 -16.98
C SER A 62 -24.27 -44.92 -18.22
N GLN A 63 -25.10 -44.65 -19.23
CA GLN A 63 -24.70 -43.96 -20.46
C GLN A 63 -24.25 -42.50 -20.29
N ASN A 64 -24.79 -41.78 -19.29
CA ASN A 64 -24.42 -40.37 -19.07
C ASN A 64 -23.44 -40.15 -17.91
N ILE A 65 -23.04 -41.23 -17.23
CA ILE A 65 -21.95 -41.25 -16.26
C ILE A 65 -20.94 -42.39 -16.57
N PRO A 66 -20.38 -42.44 -17.79
CA PRO A 66 -19.54 -43.55 -18.24
C PRO A 66 -18.23 -43.65 -17.43
N LEU A 67 -17.64 -42.53 -17.04
CA LEU A 67 -16.39 -42.54 -16.28
C LEU A 67 -16.65 -43.00 -14.85
N LEU A 68 -17.70 -42.51 -14.20
CA LEU A 68 -18.12 -42.99 -12.89
C LEU A 68 -18.46 -44.48 -12.91
N GLN A 69 -19.11 -44.97 -13.97
CA GLN A 69 -19.42 -46.40 -14.14
C GLN A 69 -18.17 -47.27 -14.14
N SER A 70 -17.07 -46.83 -14.78
CA SER A 70 -15.80 -47.59 -14.78
C SER A 70 -15.21 -47.80 -13.38
N PHE A 71 -15.54 -46.93 -12.42
CA PHE A 71 -15.17 -47.05 -11.00
C PHE A 71 -16.24 -47.75 -10.15
N ILE A 72 -17.37 -48.13 -10.75
CA ILE A 72 -18.47 -48.87 -10.13
C ILE A 72 -18.45 -50.25 -10.80
N ASN A 73 -17.46 -51.08 -10.49
CA ASN A 73 -17.43 -52.49 -10.89
C ASN A 73 -18.69 -53.18 -10.34
N LEU A 74 -19.78 -53.31 -11.12
CA LEU A 74 -20.95 -54.05 -10.63
C LEU A 74 -21.77 -54.78 -11.72
N PRO A 75 -22.21 -56.04 -11.47
CA PRO A 75 -22.83 -56.93 -12.45
C PRO A 75 -24.37 -56.97 -12.42
N PHE A 76 -25.08 -56.07 -11.73
CA PHE A 76 -26.52 -56.24 -11.49
C PHE A 76 -27.40 -55.06 -11.93
N GLY A 77 -28.52 -55.41 -12.58
CA GLY A 77 -29.36 -54.53 -13.39
C GLY A 77 -30.11 -53.43 -12.65
N GLY A 78 -29.95 -52.20 -13.14
CA GLY A 78 -30.97 -51.15 -13.20
C GLY A 78 -31.32 -50.38 -11.92
N ARG A 79 -30.94 -50.85 -10.72
CA ARG A 79 -31.26 -50.18 -9.43
C ARG A 79 -30.08 -50.14 -8.45
N THR A 80 -28.87 -50.04 -8.97
CA THR A 80 -27.67 -50.10 -8.15
C THR A 80 -27.37 -48.71 -7.58
N PRO A 81 -27.36 -48.53 -6.25
CA PRO A 81 -26.87 -47.30 -5.65
C PRO A 81 -25.37 -47.15 -5.92
N PHE A 82 -24.94 -45.93 -6.16
CA PHE A 82 -23.53 -45.59 -6.33
C PHE A 82 -23.18 -44.35 -5.50
N SER A 83 -21.94 -44.30 -5.03
CA SER A 83 -21.45 -43.16 -4.27
C SER A 83 -20.55 -42.26 -5.13
N ALA A 84 -20.81 -40.96 -5.05
CA ALA A 84 -20.08 -39.88 -5.69
C ALA A 84 -20.42 -38.55 -5.01
N GLU A 85 -19.50 -37.60 -5.03
CA GLU A 85 -19.77 -36.22 -4.65
C GLU A 85 -20.24 -35.43 -5.88
N VAL A 86 -21.17 -34.49 -5.70
CA VAL A 86 -21.64 -33.62 -6.78
C VAL A 86 -21.31 -32.17 -6.47
N PHE A 87 -20.60 -31.52 -7.39
CA PHE A 87 -20.25 -30.12 -7.32
C PHE A 87 -20.99 -29.34 -8.40
N PHE A 88 -21.59 -28.23 -8.03
CA PHE A 88 -22.09 -27.23 -8.96
C PHE A 88 -21.06 -26.10 -9.06
N ILE A 89 -20.66 -25.76 -10.27
CA ILE A 89 -19.70 -24.68 -10.54
C ILE A 89 -20.40 -23.60 -11.35
N ASN A 90 -20.22 -22.35 -10.95
CA ASN A 90 -20.66 -21.20 -11.72
C ASN A 90 -19.67 -20.94 -12.85
N ASN A 91 -20.12 -21.00 -14.10
CA ASN A 91 -19.32 -20.70 -15.29
C ASN A 91 -19.76 -19.41 -15.99
N THR A 92 -20.59 -18.61 -15.33
CA THR A 92 -20.99 -17.29 -15.82
C THR A 92 -19.80 -16.34 -15.78
N ALA A 93 -19.68 -15.46 -16.77
CA ALA A 93 -18.69 -14.38 -16.73
C ALA A 93 -18.97 -13.43 -15.56
N LYS A 94 -17.98 -13.23 -14.68
CA LYS A 94 -18.02 -12.21 -13.63
C LYS A 94 -17.06 -11.10 -14.00
N LEU A 95 -17.60 -9.93 -14.34
CA LEU A 95 -16.84 -8.79 -14.89
C LEU A 95 -16.42 -7.74 -13.83
N ASP A 96 -16.93 -7.89 -12.60
CA ASP A 96 -16.81 -6.91 -11.53
C ASP A 96 -15.89 -7.39 -10.39
N VAL A 97 -14.85 -8.16 -10.71
CA VAL A 97 -13.90 -8.64 -9.70
C VAL A 97 -12.89 -7.53 -9.39
N LEU A 98 -13.09 -6.87 -8.26
CA LEU A 98 -12.23 -5.77 -7.82
C LEU A 98 -10.85 -6.27 -7.39
N TRP A 99 -9.82 -5.50 -7.74
CA TRP A 99 -8.46 -5.73 -7.27
C TRP A 99 -7.79 -4.40 -6.90
N GLY A 100 -6.76 -4.46 -6.07
CA GLY A 100 -5.99 -3.29 -5.69
C GLY A 100 -4.67 -3.66 -5.02
N THR A 101 -3.70 -2.74 -5.11
CA THR A 101 -2.41 -2.88 -4.43
C THR A 101 -2.62 -2.90 -2.91
N SER A 102 -2.13 -3.94 -2.24
CA SER A 102 -2.20 -4.07 -0.78
C SER A 102 -1.40 -3.01 -0.03
N ASP A 103 -0.34 -2.52 -0.65
CA ASP A 103 0.63 -1.58 -0.09
C ASP A 103 1.16 -0.69 -1.23
N PRO A 104 1.55 0.56 -0.91
CA PRO A 104 1.94 1.54 -1.92
C PRO A 104 3.27 1.20 -2.59
N ILE A 105 3.35 1.50 -3.88
CA ILE A 105 4.57 1.49 -4.69
C ILE A 105 5.32 2.77 -4.40
N SER A 106 6.47 2.67 -3.74
CA SER A 106 7.31 3.83 -3.49
C SER A 106 8.33 4.01 -4.61
N LEU A 107 8.27 5.15 -5.29
CA LEU A 107 9.13 5.48 -6.44
C LEU A 107 9.47 6.97 -6.44
N ILE A 108 10.43 7.35 -7.28
CA ILE A 108 10.76 8.76 -7.51
C ILE A 108 10.11 9.17 -8.84
N ASP A 109 9.33 10.24 -8.82
CA ASP A 109 8.75 10.77 -10.04
C ASP A 109 9.85 11.37 -10.94
N PRO A 110 9.93 10.96 -12.21
CA PRO A 110 11.01 11.36 -13.11
C PRO A 110 10.97 12.84 -13.51
N LYS A 111 9.81 13.50 -13.42
CA LYS A 111 9.61 14.90 -13.81
C LYS A 111 9.92 15.86 -12.66
N TYR A 112 9.51 15.51 -11.45
CA TYR A 112 9.63 16.36 -10.27
C TYR A 112 10.77 15.97 -9.33
N GLY A 113 11.34 14.77 -9.46
CA GLY A 113 12.41 14.28 -8.59
C GLY A 113 11.98 14.02 -7.14
N VAL A 114 10.68 13.93 -6.88
CA VAL A 114 10.12 13.70 -5.54
C VAL A 114 9.74 12.24 -5.35
N ARG A 115 9.85 11.77 -4.10
CA ARG A 115 9.38 10.44 -3.73
C ARG A 115 7.86 10.45 -3.62
N ILE A 116 7.20 9.55 -4.36
CA ILE A 116 5.74 9.36 -4.34
C ILE A 116 5.40 7.92 -3.93
N ARG A 117 4.31 7.77 -3.19
CA ARG A 117 3.74 6.49 -2.76
C ARG A 117 2.45 6.20 -3.53
N VAL A 118 2.59 5.51 -4.65
CA VAL A 118 1.50 5.25 -5.58
C VAL A 118 0.70 4.01 -5.18
N ARG A 119 -0.63 4.05 -5.30
CA ARG A 119 -1.53 2.90 -5.22
C ARG A 119 -2.31 2.77 -6.51
N ALA A 120 -2.64 1.54 -6.87
CA ALA A 120 -3.40 1.24 -8.06
C ALA A 120 -4.59 0.34 -7.73
N PHE A 121 -5.71 0.62 -8.40
CA PHE A 121 -6.97 -0.08 -8.21
C PHE A 121 -7.64 -0.30 -9.57
N GLY A 122 -8.43 -1.35 -9.64
CA GLY A 122 -9.12 -1.70 -10.86
C GLY A 122 -10.10 -2.83 -10.68
N GLN A 123 -10.54 -3.36 -11.80
CA GLN A 123 -11.39 -4.52 -11.86
C GLN A 123 -10.90 -5.47 -12.96
N MET A 124 -11.26 -6.73 -12.84
CA MET A 124 -11.00 -7.75 -13.85
C MET A 124 -12.24 -8.60 -14.05
N GLY A 125 -12.36 -9.13 -15.26
CA GLY A 125 -13.36 -10.09 -15.62
C GLY A 125 -12.78 -11.49 -15.64
N MET A 126 -13.55 -12.45 -15.17
CA MET A 126 -13.14 -13.84 -15.12
C MET A 126 -14.28 -14.80 -15.43
N ARG A 127 -13.91 -16.01 -15.87
CA ARG A 127 -14.83 -17.12 -16.09
C ARG A 127 -14.13 -18.44 -15.82
N ILE A 128 -14.86 -19.44 -15.32
CA ILE A 128 -14.32 -20.79 -15.22
C ILE A 128 -14.51 -21.50 -16.55
N THR A 129 -13.41 -21.97 -17.14
CA THR A 129 -13.41 -22.68 -18.43
C THR A 129 -13.01 -24.14 -18.28
N ASN A 130 -12.00 -24.45 -17.44
CA ASN A 130 -11.58 -25.82 -17.17
C ASN A 130 -11.98 -26.26 -15.77
N PHE A 131 -13.21 -26.77 -15.67
CA PHE A 131 -13.83 -27.24 -14.42
C PHE A 131 -13.05 -28.34 -13.70
N ARG A 132 -12.38 -29.22 -14.45
CA ARG A 132 -11.60 -30.33 -13.90
C ARG A 132 -10.42 -29.79 -13.12
N VAL A 133 -9.57 -29.02 -13.80
CA VAL A 133 -8.36 -28.43 -13.20
C VAL A 133 -8.74 -27.50 -12.05
N PHE A 134 -9.77 -26.67 -12.25
CA PHE A 134 -10.25 -25.76 -11.23
C PHE A 134 -10.68 -26.48 -9.94
N LEU A 135 -11.46 -27.55 -10.04
CA LEU A 135 -11.86 -28.32 -8.85
C LEU A 135 -10.68 -29.04 -8.20
N THR A 136 -9.84 -29.73 -8.98
CA THR A 136 -8.81 -30.62 -8.41
C THR A 136 -7.58 -29.88 -7.90
N GLU A 137 -7.17 -28.80 -8.57
CA GLU A 137 -5.94 -28.08 -8.23
C GLU A 137 -6.19 -26.86 -7.32
N LEU A 138 -7.35 -26.22 -7.41
CA LEU A 138 -7.58 -24.93 -6.74
C LEU A 138 -8.60 -24.99 -5.59
N ILE A 139 -9.71 -25.69 -5.78
CA ILE A 139 -10.79 -25.74 -4.78
C ILE A 139 -10.51 -26.81 -3.71
N GLY A 140 -10.06 -27.99 -4.13
CA GLY A 140 -9.76 -29.08 -3.20
C GLY A 140 -11.00 -29.60 -2.45
N ALA A 141 -10.80 -30.01 -1.19
CA ALA A 141 -11.87 -30.59 -0.37
C ALA A 141 -12.79 -29.50 0.18
N VAL A 142 -14.07 -29.59 -0.17
CA VAL A 142 -15.15 -28.72 0.34
C VAL A 142 -16.07 -29.56 1.21
N GLY A 143 -16.58 -29.02 2.31
CA GLY A 143 -17.53 -29.74 3.18
C GLY A 143 -18.96 -29.76 2.63
N ASP A 144 -19.81 -30.62 3.19
CA ASP A 144 -21.19 -30.78 2.73
C ASP A 144 -22.00 -29.49 2.83
N ALA A 145 -22.82 -29.22 1.80
CA ALA A 145 -23.63 -28.01 1.66
C ALA A 145 -22.84 -26.69 1.72
N GLN A 146 -21.51 -26.71 1.55
CA GLN A 146 -20.70 -25.49 1.54
C GLN A 146 -20.65 -24.81 0.18
N VAL A 147 -20.51 -23.49 0.22
CA VAL A 147 -20.33 -22.61 -0.93
C VAL A 147 -18.95 -21.97 -0.87
N VAL A 148 -18.18 -22.09 -1.94
CA VAL A 148 -16.95 -21.33 -2.16
C VAL A 148 -17.29 -20.07 -2.95
N LYS A 149 -16.84 -18.92 -2.45
CA LYS A 149 -17.10 -17.60 -3.04
C LYS A 149 -15.97 -17.15 -3.95
N TYR A 150 -16.24 -16.14 -4.78
CA TYR A 150 -15.23 -15.52 -5.64
C TYR A 150 -14.07 -14.95 -4.84
N ASP A 151 -14.36 -14.22 -3.76
CA ASP A 151 -13.33 -13.57 -2.92
C ASP A 151 -12.30 -14.55 -2.36
N THR A 152 -12.74 -15.77 -2.00
CA THR A 152 -11.84 -16.83 -1.53
C THR A 152 -10.83 -17.20 -2.62
N VAL A 153 -11.31 -17.42 -3.85
CA VAL A 153 -10.46 -17.79 -4.97
C VAL A 153 -9.55 -16.63 -5.39
N MET A 154 -10.07 -15.40 -5.41
CA MET A 154 -9.28 -14.20 -5.72
C MET A 154 -8.21 -13.90 -4.68
N GLY A 155 -8.43 -14.30 -3.43
CA GLY A 155 -7.41 -14.25 -2.38
C GLY A 155 -6.13 -14.99 -2.76
N TYR A 156 -6.22 -16.11 -3.48
CA TYR A 156 -5.06 -16.90 -3.90
C TYR A 156 -4.21 -16.20 -4.97
N PHE A 157 -4.84 -15.43 -5.86
CA PHE A 157 -4.14 -14.72 -6.94
C PHE A 157 -3.68 -13.31 -6.56
N LYS A 158 -4.16 -12.77 -5.43
CA LYS A 158 -3.84 -11.40 -4.99
C LYS A 158 -2.34 -11.10 -5.02
N GLY A 159 -1.51 -12.02 -4.55
CA GLY A 159 -0.05 -11.83 -4.52
C GLY A 159 0.57 -11.65 -5.91
N VAL A 160 0.23 -12.55 -6.84
CA VAL A 160 0.75 -12.50 -8.21
C VAL A 160 0.20 -11.28 -8.96
N THR A 161 -1.09 -11.01 -8.85
CA THR A 161 -1.74 -9.82 -9.47
C THR A 161 -1.08 -8.53 -9.01
N VAL A 162 -0.95 -8.34 -7.69
CA VAL A 162 -0.33 -7.14 -7.13
C VAL A 162 1.12 -7.03 -7.60
N THR A 163 1.88 -8.13 -7.58
CA THR A 163 3.29 -8.10 -8.00
C THR A 163 3.45 -7.66 -9.45
N LYS A 164 2.71 -8.25 -10.39
CA LYS A 164 2.81 -7.89 -11.82
C LYS A 164 2.38 -6.44 -12.06
N VAL A 165 1.27 -6.00 -11.46
CA VAL A 165 0.83 -4.60 -11.55
C VAL A 165 1.92 -3.64 -11.04
N LYS A 166 2.51 -3.91 -9.87
CA LYS A 166 3.55 -3.03 -9.32
C LYS A 166 4.77 -2.95 -10.22
N THR A 167 5.23 -4.09 -10.75
CA THR A 167 6.37 -4.14 -11.68
C THR A 167 6.10 -3.31 -12.93
N MET A 168 4.91 -3.44 -13.53
CA MET A 168 4.56 -2.72 -14.75
C MET A 168 4.40 -1.21 -14.54
N ILE A 169 3.79 -0.79 -13.42
CA ILE A 169 3.72 0.63 -13.04
C ILE A 169 5.11 1.21 -12.81
N ALA A 170 5.96 0.49 -12.09
CA ALA A 170 7.32 0.94 -11.81
C ALA A 170 8.16 1.05 -13.08
N ASP A 171 8.08 0.10 -14.01
CA ASP A 171 8.75 0.16 -15.32
C ASP A 171 8.34 1.40 -16.12
N LEU A 172 7.03 1.66 -16.19
CA LEU A 172 6.48 2.80 -16.92
C LEU A 172 6.96 4.14 -16.34
N ILE A 173 7.03 4.26 -15.01
CA ILE A 173 7.44 5.51 -14.37
C ILE A 173 8.97 5.69 -14.41
N ILE A 174 9.73 4.63 -14.12
CA ILE A 174 11.19 4.72 -13.95
C ILE A 174 11.89 4.64 -15.31
N ASN A 175 11.60 3.61 -16.11
CA ASN A 175 12.34 3.33 -17.34
C ASN A 175 11.80 4.15 -18.52
N GLN A 176 10.47 4.30 -18.63
CA GLN A 176 9.86 5.12 -19.68
C GLN A 176 9.77 6.61 -19.29
N LYS A 177 10.17 6.96 -18.06
CA LYS A 177 10.22 8.33 -17.53
C LYS A 177 8.89 9.08 -17.59
N ILE A 178 7.78 8.38 -17.42
CA ILE A 178 6.44 8.97 -17.39
C ILE A 178 6.12 9.42 -15.96
N SER A 179 5.74 10.68 -15.78
CA SER A 179 5.30 11.17 -14.47
C SER A 179 4.02 10.48 -14.03
N VAL A 180 3.86 10.26 -12.73
CA VAL A 180 2.61 9.73 -12.14
C VAL A 180 1.43 10.63 -12.49
N MET A 181 1.66 11.94 -12.58
CA MET A 181 0.64 12.93 -12.96
C MET A 181 0.15 12.80 -14.40
N GLU A 182 0.93 12.13 -15.25
CA GLU A 182 0.67 11.97 -16.69
C GLU A 182 0.39 10.51 -17.05
N ILE A 183 0.10 9.66 -16.05
CA ILE A 183 -0.07 8.22 -16.24
C ILE A 183 -1.45 7.84 -16.79
N ALA A 184 -2.47 8.70 -16.62
CA ALA A 184 -3.85 8.42 -17.01
C ALA A 184 -4.02 7.99 -18.49
N PRO A 185 -3.38 8.65 -19.48
CA PRO A 185 -3.45 8.23 -20.88
C PRO A 185 -2.79 6.87 -21.17
N LYS A 186 -2.02 6.33 -20.23
CA LYS A 186 -1.33 5.04 -20.35
C LYS A 186 -2.05 3.88 -19.67
N LEU A 187 -3.18 4.13 -19.01
CA LEU A 187 -3.89 3.09 -18.25
C LEU A 187 -4.39 1.95 -19.13
N GLU A 188 -4.87 2.23 -20.35
CA GLU A 188 -5.35 1.21 -21.29
C GLU A 188 -4.20 0.29 -21.75
N GLU A 189 -3.12 0.88 -22.27
CA GLU A 189 -1.90 0.16 -22.67
C GLU A 189 -1.32 -0.68 -21.50
N LEU A 190 -1.34 -0.12 -20.29
CA LEU A 190 -0.86 -0.81 -19.09
C LEU A 190 -1.79 -1.97 -18.69
N SER A 191 -3.11 -1.80 -18.87
CA SER A 191 -4.12 -2.81 -18.58
C SER A 191 -3.95 -4.03 -19.48
N GLU A 192 -3.76 -3.81 -20.78
CA GLU A 192 -3.48 -4.88 -21.76
C GLU A 192 -2.20 -5.64 -21.42
N LYS A 193 -1.10 -4.92 -21.16
CA LYS A 193 0.18 -5.58 -20.79
C LYS A 193 0.07 -6.39 -19.51
N VAL A 194 -0.66 -5.89 -18.51
CA VAL A 194 -0.89 -6.63 -17.27
C VAL A 194 -1.77 -7.85 -17.52
N HIS A 195 -2.84 -7.73 -18.32
CA HIS A 195 -3.69 -8.83 -18.75
C HIS A 195 -2.88 -9.95 -19.39
N GLU A 196 -2.08 -9.64 -20.42
CA GLU A 196 -1.23 -10.61 -21.11
C GLU A 196 -0.28 -11.33 -20.15
N SER A 197 0.28 -10.60 -19.18
CA SER A 197 1.19 -11.16 -18.18
C SER A 197 0.49 -12.06 -17.16
N LEU A 198 -0.79 -11.84 -16.86
CA LEU A 198 -1.55 -12.54 -15.82
C LEU A 198 -2.44 -13.65 -16.37
N ALA A 199 -2.94 -13.54 -17.60
CA ALA A 199 -3.91 -14.47 -18.18
C ALA A 199 -3.45 -15.93 -18.04
N GLY A 200 -2.20 -16.21 -18.38
CA GLY A 200 -1.62 -17.56 -18.25
C GLY A 200 -1.52 -18.07 -16.80
N GLU A 201 -1.37 -17.20 -15.81
CA GLU A 201 -1.34 -17.61 -14.40
C GLU A 201 -2.69 -18.13 -13.93
N PHE A 202 -3.78 -17.49 -14.39
CA PHE A 202 -5.15 -17.90 -14.09
C PHE A 202 -5.56 -19.13 -14.91
N GLU A 203 -5.18 -19.18 -16.18
CA GLU A 203 -5.51 -20.27 -17.10
C GLU A 203 -4.97 -21.62 -16.61
N ARG A 204 -3.77 -21.63 -16.00
CA ARG A 204 -3.17 -22.81 -15.37
C ARG A 204 -4.07 -23.47 -14.32
N PHE A 205 -4.98 -22.73 -13.71
CA PHE A 205 -5.95 -23.22 -12.73
C PHE A 205 -7.38 -23.32 -13.28
N GLY A 206 -7.54 -23.26 -14.60
CA GLY A 206 -8.82 -23.40 -15.30
C GLY A 206 -9.70 -22.16 -15.26
N ILE A 207 -9.09 -21.00 -15.02
CA ILE A 207 -9.77 -19.70 -14.99
C ILE A 207 -9.35 -18.89 -16.22
N GLU A 208 -10.30 -18.49 -17.03
CA GLU A 208 -10.12 -17.51 -18.10
C GLU A 208 -10.21 -16.10 -17.51
N MET A 209 -9.20 -15.26 -17.77
CA MET A 209 -9.27 -13.83 -17.53
C MET A 209 -9.81 -13.15 -18.78
N ILE A 210 -11.04 -12.64 -18.72
CA ILE A 210 -11.74 -12.04 -19.87
C ILE A 210 -11.11 -10.69 -20.20
N ASP A 211 -10.96 -9.86 -19.18
CA ASP A 211 -10.38 -8.52 -19.27
C ASP A 211 -9.71 -8.15 -17.94
N PHE A 212 -8.84 -7.15 -18.01
CA PHE A 212 -8.19 -6.57 -16.84
C PHE A 212 -8.13 -5.07 -17.07
N ASN A 213 -8.60 -4.28 -16.10
CA ASN A 213 -8.69 -2.84 -16.22
C ASN A 213 -8.08 -2.16 -15.01
N LEU A 214 -7.15 -1.23 -15.23
CA LEU A 214 -6.69 -0.24 -14.26
C LEU A 214 -7.64 0.95 -14.26
N SER A 215 -8.43 1.09 -13.19
CA SER A 215 -9.39 2.20 -13.06
C SER A 215 -8.74 3.47 -12.52
N SER A 216 -7.77 3.36 -11.62
CA SER A 216 -7.12 4.52 -11.03
C SER A 216 -5.73 4.18 -10.52
N ILE A 217 -4.81 5.14 -10.70
CA ILE A 217 -3.51 5.20 -10.06
C ILE A 217 -3.48 6.51 -9.28
N ASN A 218 -3.41 6.42 -7.94
CA ASN A 218 -3.47 7.58 -7.05
C ASN A 218 -2.34 7.55 -6.02
N PHE A 219 -2.15 8.65 -5.31
CA PHE A 219 -1.16 8.79 -4.25
C PHE A 219 -1.69 9.74 -3.17
N PRO A 220 -1.13 9.73 -1.94
CA PRO A 220 -1.61 10.56 -0.83
C PRO A 220 -1.54 12.06 -1.11
N ASP A 221 -2.46 12.83 -0.51
CA ASP A 221 -2.52 14.29 -0.63
C ASP A 221 -1.23 14.98 -0.16
N GLU A 222 -0.54 14.43 0.84
CA GLU A 222 0.77 14.91 1.32
C GLU A 222 1.84 14.94 0.20
N ASP A 223 1.89 13.87 -0.61
CA ASP A 223 2.81 13.77 -1.73
C ASP A 223 2.36 14.76 -2.84
N PHE A 224 1.06 15.01 -3.00
CA PHE A 224 0.48 15.98 -3.94
C PHE A 224 0.79 17.44 -3.58
N GLU A 225 0.65 17.81 -2.30
CA GLU A 225 1.00 19.14 -1.80
C GLU A 225 2.48 19.46 -2.02
N THR A 226 3.35 18.47 -1.83
CA THR A 226 4.79 18.60 -2.09
C THR A 226 5.06 18.96 -3.55
N ILE A 227 4.37 18.30 -4.49
CA ILE A 227 4.49 18.59 -5.92
C ILE A 227 3.95 19.99 -6.23
N ASN A 228 2.78 20.36 -5.72
CA ASN A 228 2.20 21.68 -5.95
C ASN A 228 3.08 22.81 -5.42
N LYS A 229 3.74 22.62 -4.28
CA LYS A 229 4.71 23.58 -3.75
C LYS A 229 5.88 23.78 -4.70
N LEU A 230 6.48 22.69 -5.20
CA LEU A 230 7.58 22.76 -6.16
C LEU A 230 7.16 23.39 -7.49
N LEU A 231 5.96 23.07 -7.97
CA LEU A 231 5.38 23.70 -9.16
C LEU A 231 5.17 25.20 -8.96
N GLY A 232 4.65 25.61 -7.80
CA GLY A 232 4.47 27.02 -7.46
C GLY A 232 5.79 27.77 -7.34
N GLU A 233 6.79 27.18 -6.70
CA GLU A 233 8.14 27.76 -6.60
C GLU A 233 8.80 27.90 -7.96
N ARG A 234 8.69 26.87 -8.82
CA ARG A 234 9.21 26.89 -10.19
C ARG A 234 8.50 27.91 -11.07
N ALA A 235 7.17 28.00 -10.99
CA ALA A 235 6.41 29.00 -11.73
C ALA A 235 6.76 30.43 -11.30
N ALA A 236 6.93 30.66 -9.99
CA ALA A 236 7.38 31.95 -9.48
C ALA A 236 8.79 32.31 -9.98
N PHE A 237 9.70 31.34 -10.02
CA PHE A 237 11.03 31.51 -10.59
C PHE A 237 10.98 31.82 -12.10
N ASP A 238 10.24 31.03 -12.89
CA ASP A 238 10.13 31.19 -14.34
C ASP A 238 9.49 32.53 -14.73
N ILE A 239 8.50 33.01 -13.98
CA ILE A 239 7.83 34.30 -14.23
C ILE A 239 8.73 35.48 -13.86
N MET A 240 9.41 35.42 -12.70
CA MET A 240 10.17 36.56 -12.18
C MET A 240 11.59 36.65 -12.74
N GLY A 241 12.17 35.52 -13.13
CA GLY A 241 13.59 35.40 -13.46
C GLY A 241 14.49 35.41 -12.22
N ASP A 242 15.72 34.96 -12.41
CA ASP A 242 16.67 34.62 -11.34
C ASP A 242 16.95 35.78 -10.37
N SER A 243 17.17 36.99 -10.90
CA SER A 243 17.49 38.17 -10.07
C SER A 243 16.32 38.63 -9.21
N ARG A 244 15.08 38.58 -9.72
CA ARG A 244 13.89 39.04 -9.01
C ARG A 244 13.34 37.99 -8.06
N TYR A 245 13.51 36.70 -8.38
CA TYR A 245 13.16 35.62 -7.46
C TYR A 245 14.02 35.67 -6.20
N ASN A 246 15.35 35.82 -6.35
CA ASN A 246 16.27 35.94 -5.23
C ASN A 246 15.97 37.17 -4.36
N ALA A 247 15.62 38.30 -5.00
CA ALA A 247 15.15 39.48 -4.28
C ALA A 247 13.83 39.24 -3.54
N LYS A 248 12.81 38.65 -4.17
CA LYS A 248 11.55 38.33 -3.49
C LYS A 248 11.79 37.39 -2.30
N ARG A 249 12.60 36.35 -2.48
CA ARG A 249 12.89 35.37 -1.43
C ARG A 249 13.64 36.00 -0.26
N SER A 250 14.54 36.96 -0.51
CA SER A 250 15.19 37.70 0.56
C SER A 250 14.19 38.60 1.30
N PHE A 251 13.23 39.22 0.61
CA PHE A 251 12.12 39.94 1.26
C PHE A 251 11.23 39.02 2.10
N ASP A 252 10.82 37.85 1.58
CA ASP A 252 10.01 36.87 2.31
C ASP A 252 10.72 36.42 3.61
N VAL A 253 12.04 36.20 3.56
CA VAL A 253 12.85 35.84 4.74
C VAL A 253 12.94 37.00 5.74
N MET A 254 13.12 38.24 5.26
CA MET A 254 13.12 39.42 6.13
C MET A 254 11.76 39.63 6.81
N GLU A 255 10.66 39.41 6.10
CA GLU A 255 9.30 39.52 6.65
C GLU A 255 9.04 38.42 7.68
N ALA A 256 9.41 37.16 7.40
CA ALA A 256 9.30 36.06 8.36
C ALA A 256 10.18 36.27 9.61
N ALA A 257 11.34 36.90 9.46
CA ALA A 257 12.20 37.28 10.59
C ALA A 257 11.60 38.44 11.41
N ALA A 258 10.95 39.40 10.76
CA ALA A 258 10.28 40.52 11.41
C ALA A 258 8.99 40.09 12.15
N GLY A 259 8.27 39.08 11.63
CA GLY A 259 7.06 38.53 12.26
C GLY A 259 7.30 37.62 13.46
N ASN A 260 8.55 37.24 13.75
CA ASN A 260 8.93 36.53 14.96
C ASN A 260 9.38 37.52 16.04
N GLU A 261 8.49 37.89 16.97
CA GLU A 261 8.67 38.93 17.99
C GLU A 261 9.83 38.69 19.00
N ILE A 262 10.53 37.55 18.94
CA ILE A 262 11.64 37.22 19.87
C ILE A 262 12.99 37.83 19.39
N GLY A 263 13.03 38.50 18.24
CA GLY A 263 14.25 39.00 17.61
C GLY A 263 14.41 40.53 17.52
N GLY A 264 13.78 41.31 18.40
CA GLY A 264 13.76 42.79 18.33
C GLY A 264 15.14 43.50 18.28
N GLY A 265 16.25 42.81 18.53
CA GLY A 265 17.60 43.36 18.43
C GLY A 265 18.24 43.30 17.03
N MET A 266 17.79 42.41 16.14
CA MET A 266 18.38 42.25 14.79
C MET A 266 17.71 43.11 13.71
N ALA A 267 16.46 43.52 13.93
CA ALA A 267 15.76 44.45 13.04
C ALA A 267 16.43 45.84 12.98
N ALA A 268 17.06 46.27 14.09
CA ALA A 268 17.82 47.52 14.14
C ALA A 268 19.17 47.44 13.38
N ALA A 269 19.79 46.25 13.32
CA ALA A 269 21.04 46.04 12.58
C ALA A 269 20.80 45.87 11.07
N GLY A 270 19.71 45.20 10.66
CA GLY A 270 19.35 45.02 9.24
C GLY A 270 18.82 46.27 8.55
N MET A 271 18.20 47.20 9.29
CA MET A 271 17.78 48.51 8.74
C MET A 271 18.94 49.47 8.50
N SER A 272 20.13 49.23 9.05
CA SER A 272 21.32 50.07 8.81
C SER A 272 21.97 49.85 7.43
N PHE A 273 21.59 48.77 6.73
CA PHE A 273 22.10 48.45 5.38
C PHE A 273 21.05 48.54 4.28
N GLY A 274 19.75 48.59 4.60
CA GLY A 274 18.67 48.32 3.63
C GLY A 274 17.81 49.50 3.16
N PHE A 275 17.74 50.63 3.88
CA PHE A 275 16.90 51.77 3.49
C PHE A 275 17.73 53.03 3.36
N GLY A 276 17.96 53.44 2.11
CA GLY A 276 18.87 54.52 1.74
C GLY A 276 18.57 55.86 2.42
N ALA A 277 19.62 56.51 2.90
CA ALA A 277 19.63 57.93 3.15
C ALA A 277 21.06 58.47 3.06
N GLY A 278 21.27 59.43 2.15
CA GLY A 278 22.23 60.50 2.39
C GLY A 278 23.58 60.34 1.71
N SER A 279 23.76 61.15 0.68
CA SER A 279 24.99 61.85 0.31
C SER A 279 26.10 61.82 1.37
N GLY A 280 27.32 61.58 0.90
CA GLY A 280 28.51 61.38 1.71
C GLY A 280 28.65 62.30 2.92
N LEU A 281 28.89 61.69 4.08
CA LEU A 281 29.46 62.27 5.29
C LEU A 281 29.62 61.12 6.30
N MET A 282 30.79 60.50 6.35
CA MET A 282 31.45 60.06 7.59
C MET A 282 32.68 59.21 7.26
N SER A 283 33.74 59.91 6.86
CA SER A 283 35.10 59.41 6.66
C SER A 283 35.93 59.45 7.95
N SER A 284 35.37 59.61 9.15
CA SER A 284 36.19 60.11 10.26
C SER A 284 35.91 59.62 11.68
N SER A 285 35.21 58.49 11.90
CA SER A 285 34.95 58.04 13.27
C SER A 285 35.24 56.56 13.57
N PHE A 286 35.93 55.84 12.67
CA PHE A 286 36.28 54.42 12.89
C PHE A 286 37.64 54.23 13.60
N SER A 287 38.00 55.14 14.51
CA SER A 287 39.27 55.06 15.25
C SER A 287 39.07 55.37 16.72
N GLN A 288 38.35 54.49 17.40
CA GLN A 288 38.31 54.25 18.86
C GLN A 288 37.02 53.45 19.06
N THR A 289 37.06 52.15 19.30
CA THR A 289 37.26 51.65 20.66
C THR A 289 37.56 50.16 20.57
N LEU A 290 38.83 49.79 20.76
CA LEU A 290 39.23 48.47 21.23
C LEU A 290 39.04 48.48 22.74
N ALA A 291 38.08 47.70 23.25
CA ALA A 291 38.09 47.25 24.63
C ALA A 291 37.27 45.95 24.78
N HIS A 292 38.02 44.87 25.02
CA HIS A 292 37.65 43.67 25.77
C HIS A 292 36.30 43.00 25.47
N SER A 293 36.38 41.79 24.94
CA SER A 293 35.97 40.61 25.72
C SER A 293 36.59 39.36 25.09
N SER A 294 37.21 38.54 25.92
CA SER A 294 37.68 37.20 25.59
C SER A 294 36.47 36.32 25.25
N VAL A 295 36.24 36.10 23.96
CA VAL A 295 35.17 35.27 23.45
C VAL A 295 35.75 33.88 23.14
N TYR A 296 35.36 32.87 23.91
CA TYR A 296 35.70 31.47 23.64
C TYR A 296 35.11 31.09 22.27
N SER A 297 35.95 30.84 21.26
CA SER A 297 35.53 30.42 19.93
C SER A 297 35.26 28.91 19.88
N THR A 298 34.19 28.49 19.21
CA THR A 298 33.86 27.07 19.01
C THR A 298 34.29 26.62 17.61
N SER A 299 35.19 25.63 17.55
CA SER A 299 35.66 25.07 16.28
C SER A 299 34.64 24.10 15.68
N CYS A 300 34.33 24.30 14.40
CA CYS A 300 33.47 23.40 13.64
C CYS A 300 34.17 22.06 13.39
N GLN A 301 33.58 20.96 13.86
CA GLN A 301 34.16 19.63 13.64
C GLN A 301 34.10 19.14 12.19
N ALA A 302 33.26 19.75 11.35
CA ALA A 302 33.12 19.36 9.94
C ALA A 302 34.14 20.05 9.01
N CYS A 303 34.54 21.29 9.31
CA CYS A 303 35.42 22.08 8.42
C CYS A 303 36.55 22.85 9.13
N GLY A 304 36.62 22.77 10.46
CA GLY A 304 37.65 23.43 11.27
C GLY A 304 37.45 24.94 11.49
N HIS A 305 36.43 25.55 10.88
CA HIS A 305 36.18 26.99 11.01
C HIS A 305 35.86 27.38 12.46
N MET A 306 36.40 28.51 12.93
CA MET A 306 36.14 29.04 14.27
C MET A 306 34.89 29.92 14.21
N ASN A 307 33.87 29.56 14.98
CA ASN A 307 32.59 30.25 15.02
C ASN A 307 32.40 30.94 16.37
N GLU A 308 31.50 31.92 16.42
CA GLU A 308 31.22 32.66 17.63
C GLU A 308 30.43 31.78 18.61
N PRO A 309 30.67 31.90 19.93
CA PRO A 309 29.96 31.11 20.93
C PRO A 309 28.47 31.45 20.91
N GLY A 310 27.65 30.43 20.65
CA GLY A 310 26.20 30.55 20.51
C GLY A 310 25.69 30.22 19.10
N ASP A 311 26.57 30.14 18.10
CA ASP A 311 26.20 29.76 16.74
C ASP A 311 25.66 28.33 16.69
N LYS A 312 24.42 28.18 16.19
CA LYS A 312 23.76 26.86 16.03
C LYS A 312 24.26 26.10 14.80
N PHE A 313 24.76 26.82 13.80
CA PHE A 313 25.26 26.31 12.54
C PHE A 313 26.55 27.03 12.17
N CYS A 314 27.46 26.34 11.51
CA CYS A 314 28.72 26.91 11.07
C CYS A 314 28.49 27.94 9.98
N GLY A 315 28.97 29.17 10.20
CA GLY A 315 28.84 30.27 9.24
C GLY A 315 29.56 30.03 7.91
N ASN A 316 30.44 29.02 7.84
CA ASN A 316 31.15 28.66 6.61
C ASN A 316 30.55 27.45 5.88
N CYS A 317 30.38 26.30 6.55
CA CYS A 317 29.93 25.08 5.89
C CYS A 317 28.46 24.71 6.14
N GLY A 318 27.75 25.48 6.97
CA GLY A 318 26.36 25.18 7.36
C GLY A 318 26.19 23.96 8.27
N GLY A 319 27.27 23.29 8.66
CA GLY A 319 27.21 22.16 9.59
C GLY A 319 26.72 22.58 10.98
N LYS A 320 25.81 21.82 11.60
CA LYS A 320 25.30 22.10 12.96
C LYS A 320 26.46 22.16 13.96
N LEU A 321 26.52 23.24 14.72
CA LEU A 321 27.50 23.48 15.79
C LEU A 321 26.90 23.26 17.18
N SER A 322 25.62 23.59 17.37
CA SER A 322 24.93 23.33 18.63
C SER A 322 24.43 21.89 18.65
N LYS A 323 24.91 21.13 19.62
CA LYS A 323 24.22 19.92 20.08
C LYS A 323 22.91 20.38 20.72
N GLU A 324 21.78 19.97 20.17
CA GLU A 324 20.46 20.26 20.78
C GLU A 324 20.47 19.66 22.20
N GLN A 325 20.16 20.49 23.19
CA GLN A 325 20.19 20.10 24.60
C GLN A 325 18.75 19.93 25.11
N ILE A 326 18.49 18.80 25.76
CA ILE A 326 17.24 18.50 26.45
C ILE A 326 17.46 18.56 27.97
N GLU A 327 16.39 18.86 28.70
CA GLU A 327 16.42 18.90 30.16
C GLU A 327 16.18 17.50 30.75
N CYS A 328 17.04 17.06 31.68
CA CYS A 328 16.84 15.78 32.36
C CYS A 328 15.59 15.81 33.25
N TYR A 329 14.67 14.85 33.06
CA TYR A 329 13.43 14.76 33.84
C TYR A 329 13.62 14.56 35.34
N SER A 330 14.80 14.11 35.79
CA SER A 330 15.04 13.78 37.20
C SER A 330 15.86 14.84 37.94
N CYS A 331 16.80 15.52 37.28
CA CYS A 331 17.70 16.48 37.93
C CYS A 331 17.75 17.86 37.25
N HIS A 332 16.96 18.05 36.19
CA HIS A 332 16.81 19.33 35.47
C HIS A 332 18.09 19.88 34.81
N MET A 333 19.17 19.07 34.74
CA MET A 333 20.38 19.47 34.03
C MET A 333 20.20 19.33 32.52
N LEU A 334 20.73 20.30 31.77
CA LEU A 334 20.80 20.27 30.32
C LEU A 334 21.79 19.21 29.86
N ILE A 335 21.34 18.29 29.02
CA ILE A 335 22.10 17.18 28.47
C ILE A 335 21.89 17.10 26.96
N ASP A 336 22.80 16.47 26.24
CA ASP A 336 22.68 16.25 24.79
C ASP A 336 21.39 15.47 24.47
N GLU A 337 20.65 15.86 23.44
CA GLU A 337 19.40 15.21 23.02
C GLU A 337 19.56 13.71 22.73
N ASN A 338 20.76 13.28 22.32
CA ASN A 338 21.06 11.90 21.98
C ASN A 338 21.68 11.12 23.16
N ALA A 339 21.80 11.73 24.33
CA ALA A 339 22.34 11.09 25.52
C ALA A 339 21.39 9.98 26.00
N LYS A 340 21.87 8.73 26.06
CA LYS A 340 21.08 7.59 26.57
C LYS A 340 20.86 7.65 28.10
N PHE A 341 21.75 8.32 28.82
CA PHE A 341 21.71 8.52 30.26
C PHE A 341 22.12 9.95 30.60
N CYS A 342 21.54 10.52 31.66
CA CYS A 342 21.94 11.83 32.17
C CYS A 342 23.35 11.75 32.79
N SER A 343 24.26 12.58 32.30
CA SER A 343 25.66 12.63 32.77
C SER A 343 25.81 13.06 34.24
N ASN A 344 24.76 13.63 34.85
CA ASN A 344 24.80 14.12 36.23
C ASN A 344 24.18 13.14 37.22
N CYS A 345 22.95 12.66 36.98
CA CYS A 345 22.22 11.81 37.91
C CYS A 345 22.11 10.34 37.48
N GLY A 346 22.60 9.97 36.29
CA GLY A 346 22.56 8.60 35.77
C GLY A 346 21.20 8.11 35.29
N SER A 347 20.16 8.95 35.34
CA SER A 347 18.81 8.58 34.90
C SER A 347 18.76 8.29 33.39
N SER A 348 18.08 7.20 33.01
CA SER A 348 17.94 6.79 31.60
C SER A 348 17.01 7.72 30.85
N MET A 349 17.49 8.28 29.74
CA MET A 349 16.72 9.17 28.85
C MET A 349 16.10 8.41 27.66
N LEU A 350 16.10 7.07 27.71
CA LEU A 350 15.48 6.23 26.69
C LEU A 350 13.97 6.14 26.85
N SER A 351 13.25 6.36 25.75
CA SER A 351 11.82 6.10 25.63
C SER A 351 11.54 4.59 25.70
N LYS A 352 10.57 4.16 26.51
CA LYS A 352 10.20 2.75 26.66
C LYS A 352 8.81 2.47 26.06
N PRO A 353 8.64 1.39 25.28
CA PRO A 353 7.32 0.94 24.86
C PRO A 353 6.52 0.36 26.04
N CYS A 354 5.23 0.63 26.07
CA CYS A 354 4.32 0.08 27.08
C CYS A 354 4.17 -1.43 26.88
N PRO A 355 4.31 -2.27 27.92
CA PRO A 355 4.13 -3.71 27.78
C PRO A 355 2.68 -4.12 27.48
N SER A 356 1.68 -3.26 27.77
CA SER A 356 0.27 -3.57 27.55
C SER A 356 -0.25 -3.10 26.18
N CYS A 357 0.10 -1.89 25.74
CA CYS A 357 -0.43 -1.32 24.48
C CYS A 357 0.65 -0.94 23.46
N GLN A 358 1.93 -1.25 23.75
CA GLN A 358 3.10 -0.96 22.90
C GLN A 358 3.38 0.53 22.59
N LYS A 359 2.57 1.46 23.11
CA LYS A 359 2.83 2.90 22.99
C LYS A 359 4.20 3.27 23.54
N VAL A 360 5.01 3.99 22.77
CA VAL A 360 6.30 4.54 23.23
C VAL A 360 6.03 5.74 24.14
N ASN A 361 6.45 5.65 25.40
CA ASN A 361 6.25 6.71 26.39
C ASN A 361 7.56 7.48 26.62
N LYS A 362 7.43 8.78 26.94
CA LYS A 362 8.56 9.67 27.20
C LYS A 362 9.42 9.16 28.38
N PRO A 363 10.73 9.43 28.40
CA PRO A 363 11.60 9.08 29.52
C PRO A 363 11.06 9.62 30.86
N GLY A 364 11.15 8.82 31.92
CA GLY A 364 10.68 9.19 33.27
C GLY A 364 9.18 9.05 33.54
N THR A 365 8.37 8.60 32.57
CA THR A 365 6.94 8.37 32.76
C THR A 365 6.66 7.13 33.63
N LYS A 366 5.92 7.31 34.74
CA LYS A 366 5.55 6.21 35.66
C LYS A 366 4.34 5.40 35.20
N PHE A 367 3.51 5.99 34.35
CA PHE A 367 2.29 5.38 33.80
C PHE A 367 2.22 5.63 32.30
N CYS A 368 1.69 4.66 31.56
CA CYS A 368 1.46 4.82 30.14
C CYS A 368 0.40 5.88 29.89
N ALA A 369 0.71 6.83 29.00
CA ALA A 369 -0.19 7.93 28.64
C ALA A 369 -1.46 7.47 27.88
N GLU A 370 -1.49 6.24 27.38
CA GLU A 370 -2.59 5.72 26.56
C GLU A 370 -3.50 4.74 27.30
N CYS A 371 -2.92 3.81 28.07
CA CYS A 371 -3.69 2.76 28.77
C CYS A 371 -3.57 2.79 30.29
N GLY A 372 -2.79 3.71 30.87
CA GLY A 372 -2.62 3.83 32.32
C GLY A 372 -1.78 2.73 32.98
N THR A 373 -1.26 1.75 32.23
CA THR A 373 -0.40 0.70 32.78
C THR A 373 0.87 1.28 33.39
N LYS A 374 1.25 0.81 34.59
CA LYS A 374 2.46 1.24 35.30
C LYS A 374 3.72 0.80 34.53
N LEU A 375 4.56 1.76 34.17
CA LEU A 375 5.84 1.56 33.52
C LEU A 375 6.90 1.70 34.62
N GLY A 376 7.58 0.61 34.99
CA GLY A 376 8.54 0.59 36.10
C GLY A 376 9.53 1.77 36.04
N GLY A 377 9.68 2.44 37.18
CA GLY A 377 10.45 3.68 37.35
C GLY A 377 11.93 3.54 37.08
#